data_AF-A0AAU9UGL3-F1
#
_entry.id   AF-A0AAU9UGL3-F1
#
_cell.length_a   1.000
_cell.length_b   1.000
_cell.length_c   1.000
_cell.angle_alpha   90.00
_cell.angle_beta   90.00
_cell.angle_gamma   90.00
#
_symmetry.space_group_name_H-M   'P 1'
#
loop_
_entity.id
_entity.type
_entity.pdbx_description
1 polymer ?
#
loop_
_entity_poly.entity_id
_entity_poly.type
_entity_poly.pdbx_seq_one_letter_code
_entity_poly.pdbx_strand_id
1 'polypeptide(L)'
;MVSDYIKLLEWQKCANKTELNNKSTLHCLSYCCTHHWHEGAGNMMSPLTLCQRQQVTPLQYDWVVLNVHANSNKWDIVESLFTKKDWLGRTTVSSHIPMETLLWRLSELSASKQMLATCLNKIQNSEDRLRLAQKYKVHSVVIETLAKQKDRLALTNYKMTLNPQSEEYFLTENTLRDASIKWKN
;
A
#
# COMPACT_ATOMS: atom_id res chain seq x y z
N MET A 1 2.35 20.96 -22.82
CA MET A 1 1.36 20.12 -23.53
C MET A 1 1.89 19.62 -24.88
N VAL A 2 2.10 20.47 -25.90
CA VAL A 2 2.66 20.00 -27.20
C VAL A 2 4.12 19.56 -27.07
N SER A 3 4.95 20.34 -26.37
CA SER A 3 6.38 19.99 -26.16
C SER A 3 6.57 18.67 -25.41
N ASP A 4 5.76 18.42 -24.37
CA ASP A 4 5.85 17.17 -23.59
C ASP A 4 5.42 15.96 -24.41
N TYR A 5 4.40 16.12 -25.26
CA TYR A 5 3.97 15.09 -26.19
C TYR A 5 5.04 14.78 -27.24
N ILE A 6 5.72 15.79 -27.80
CA ILE A 6 6.84 15.60 -28.73
C ILE A 6 7.97 14.81 -28.05
N LYS A 7 8.36 15.17 -26.83
CA LYS A 7 9.39 14.45 -26.05
C LYS A 7 9.03 12.99 -25.82
N LEU A 8 7.75 12.69 -25.60
CA LEU A 8 7.27 11.32 -25.47
C LEU A 8 7.41 10.56 -26.79
N LEU A 9 6.99 11.16 -27.92
CA LEU A 9 7.11 10.54 -29.24
C LEU A 9 8.57 10.29 -29.63
N GLU A 10 9.47 11.23 -29.34
CA GLU A 10 10.91 11.08 -29.53
C GLU A 10 11.45 9.91 -28.70
N TRP A 11 11.05 9.83 -27.43
CA TRP A 11 11.42 8.70 -26.57
C TRP A 11 10.89 7.36 -27.11
N GLN A 12 9.63 7.30 -27.55
CA GLN A 12 9.03 6.09 -28.13
C GLN A 12 9.77 5.64 -29.40
N LYS A 13 10.13 6.59 -30.26
CA LYS A 13 10.96 6.34 -31.45
C LYS A 13 12.33 5.77 -31.08
N CYS A 14 13.00 6.35 -30.06
CA CYS A 14 14.27 5.84 -29.57
C CYS A 14 14.16 4.46 -28.90
N ALA A 15 13.06 4.19 -28.20
CA ALA A 15 12.80 2.89 -27.56
C ALA A 15 12.64 1.79 -28.61
N ASN A 16 12.15 2.16 -29.80
CA ASN A 16 11.96 1.27 -30.94
C ASN A 16 11.17 0.01 -30.58
N LYS A 17 10.08 0.20 -29.83
CA LYS A 17 9.12 -0.83 -29.43
C LYS A 17 7.76 -0.50 -30.01
N THR A 18 7.29 -1.31 -30.97
CA THR A 18 6.03 -1.07 -31.69
C THR A 18 4.83 -0.99 -30.76
N GLU A 19 4.81 -1.76 -29.67
CA GLU A 19 3.75 -1.75 -28.66
C GLU A 19 3.66 -0.42 -27.88
N LEU A 20 4.73 0.37 -27.85
CA LEU A 20 4.79 1.66 -27.16
C LEU A 20 4.40 2.84 -28.06
N ASN A 21 4.29 2.64 -29.37
CA ASN A 21 4.00 3.71 -30.31
C ASN A 21 2.64 4.37 -30.01
N ASN A 22 2.63 5.70 -29.90
CA ASN A 22 1.44 6.51 -29.61
C ASN A 22 0.72 6.14 -28.30
N LYS A 23 1.39 5.42 -27.39
CA LYS A 23 0.85 5.12 -26.07
C LYS A 23 1.04 6.31 -25.13
N SER A 24 0.25 6.35 -24.05
CA SER A 24 0.40 7.38 -23.03
C SER A 24 1.67 7.18 -22.21
N THR A 25 2.17 8.24 -21.58
CA THR A 25 3.32 8.17 -20.66
C THR A 25 3.13 7.10 -19.59
N LEU A 26 1.93 6.97 -19.01
CA LEU A 26 1.66 5.98 -17.97
C LEU A 26 1.67 4.55 -18.49
N HIS A 27 1.24 4.34 -19.75
CA HIS A 27 1.35 3.03 -20.39
C HIS A 27 2.81 2.67 -20.66
N CYS A 28 3.61 3.62 -21.17
CA CYS A 28 5.06 3.42 -21.34
C CYS A 28 5.74 3.14 -20.00
N LEU A 29 5.35 3.85 -18.93
CA LEU A 29 5.85 3.57 -17.57
C LEU A 29 5.46 2.18 -17.10
N SER A 30 4.21 1.75 -17.32
CA SER A 30 3.78 0.39 -16.98
C SER A 30 4.64 -0.67 -17.68
N TYR A 31 4.95 -0.46 -18.96
CA TYR A 31 5.86 -1.33 -19.71
C TYR A 31 7.27 -1.33 -19.09
N CYS A 32 7.82 -0.15 -18.80
CA CYS A 32 9.14 -0.04 -18.16
C CYS A 32 9.17 -0.73 -16.79
N CYS A 33 8.15 -0.59 -15.95
CA CYS A 33 8.06 -1.30 -14.67
C CYS A 33 7.99 -2.82 -14.85
N THR A 34 7.32 -3.28 -15.91
CA THR A 34 7.15 -4.71 -16.19
C THR A 34 8.47 -5.36 -16.65
N HIS A 35 9.21 -4.68 -17.54
CA HIS A 35 10.33 -5.28 -18.26
C HIS A 35 11.71 -4.75 -17.88
N HIS A 36 11.79 -3.57 -17.27
CA HIS A 36 13.03 -2.81 -17.07
C HIS A 36 13.16 -2.28 -15.63
N TRP A 37 12.48 -2.91 -14.66
CA TRP A 37 12.47 -2.47 -13.25
C TRP A 37 13.86 -2.31 -12.64
N HIS A 38 14.79 -3.21 -12.97
CA HIS A 38 16.14 -3.23 -12.42
C HIS A 38 17.12 -2.30 -13.14
N GLU A 39 16.69 -1.63 -14.21
CA GLU A 39 17.55 -0.70 -14.95
C GLU A 39 17.82 0.56 -14.13
N GLY A 40 19.10 0.89 -14.01
CA GLY A 40 19.57 2.05 -13.23
C GLY A 40 19.31 3.40 -13.90
N ALA A 41 19.63 4.47 -13.15
CA ALA A 41 19.58 5.84 -13.65
C ALA A 41 20.46 6.00 -14.90
N GLY A 42 19.94 6.68 -15.92
CA GLY A 42 20.63 6.88 -17.20
C GLY A 42 20.19 5.93 -18.31
N ASN A 43 19.69 4.73 -17.99
CA ASN A 43 19.03 3.89 -18.99
C ASN A 43 17.66 4.50 -19.35
N MET A 44 17.42 4.76 -20.64
CA MET A 44 16.18 5.39 -21.09
C MET A 44 14.91 4.57 -20.82
N MET A 45 15.03 3.25 -20.69
CA MET A 45 13.93 2.33 -20.37
C MET A 45 13.75 2.14 -18.86
N SER A 46 14.64 2.67 -18.03
CA SER A 46 14.45 2.65 -16.58
C SER A 46 13.18 3.42 -16.20
N PRO A 47 12.29 2.87 -15.34
CA PRO A 47 11.11 3.57 -14.85
C PRO A 47 11.45 4.95 -14.26
N LEU A 48 12.54 5.04 -13.49
CA LEU A 48 12.96 6.29 -12.86
C LEU A 48 13.37 7.34 -13.89
N THR A 49 14.17 6.95 -14.89
CA THR A 49 14.62 7.85 -15.96
C THR A 49 13.43 8.33 -16.80
N LEU A 50 12.48 7.45 -17.13
CA LEU A 50 11.27 7.82 -17.86
C LEU A 50 10.43 8.83 -17.06
N CYS A 51 10.22 8.58 -15.77
CA CYS A 51 9.46 9.48 -14.90
C CYS A 51 10.05 10.89 -14.85
N GLN A 52 11.37 10.98 -14.70
CA GLN A 52 12.06 12.28 -14.67
C GLN A 52 11.91 13.03 -16.01
N ARG A 53 12.10 12.35 -17.14
CA ARG A 53 12.05 12.97 -18.47
C ARG A 53 10.63 13.38 -18.88
N GLN A 54 9.63 12.58 -18.50
CA GLN A 54 8.23 12.79 -18.87
C GLN A 54 7.42 13.48 -17.78
N GLN A 55 8.08 13.98 -16.73
CA GLN A 55 7.45 14.71 -15.61
C GLN A 55 6.30 13.94 -14.97
N VAL A 56 6.47 12.62 -14.82
CA VAL A 56 5.48 11.79 -14.11
C VAL A 56 5.48 12.20 -12.64
N THR A 57 4.29 12.53 -12.13
CA THR A 57 4.17 12.94 -10.73
C THR A 57 4.44 11.76 -9.79
N PRO A 58 4.92 12.00 -8.55
CA PRO A 58 5.13 10.92 -7.59
C PRO A 58 3.87 10.07 -7.33
N LEU A 59 2.69 10.69 -7.31
CA LEU A 59 1.40 9.98 -7.19
C LEU A 59 1.16 9.03 -8.37
N GLN A 60 1.38 9.49 -9.61
CA GLN A 60 1.22 8.65 -10.79
C GLN A 60 2.23 7.50 -10.81
N TYR A 61 3.47 7.76 -10.39
CA TYR A 61 4.50 6.74 -10.28
C TYR A 61 4.10 5.66 -9.28
N ASP A 62 3.79 6.04 -8.04
CA ASP A 62 3.35 5.11 -6.99
C ASP A 62 2.15 4.29 -7.45
N TRP A 63 1.17 4.93 -8.12
CA TRP A 63 0.00 4.25 -8.66
C TRP A 63 0.36 3.21 -9.71
N VAL A 64 1.20 3.53 -10.69
CA VAL A 64 1.60 2.60 -11.75
C VAL A 64 2.40 1.44 -11.16
N VAL A 65 3.40 1.72 -10.31
CA VAL A 65 4.26 0.68 -9.73
C VAL A 65 3.44 -0.27 -8.85
N LEU A 66 2.55 0.25 -7.98
CA LEU A 66 1.64 -0.58 -7.19
C LEU A 66 0.86 -1.55 -8.09
N ASN A 67 0.23 -1.03 -9.14
CA ASN A 67 -0.64 -1.82 -9.99
C ASN A 67 0.13 -2.85 -10.81
N VAL A 68 1.28 -2.49 -11.39
CA VAL A 68 2.06 -3.41 -12.22
C VAL A 68 2.60 -4.58 -11.41
N HIS A 69 3.23 -4.28 -10.27
CA HIS A 69 3.93 -5.29 -9.49
C HIS A 69 2.98 -6.16 -8.66
N ALA A 70 1.92 -5.59 -8.09
CA ALA A 70 0.92 -6.37 -7.36
C ALA A 70 0.15 -7.32 -8.29
N ASN A 71 -0.29 -6.87 -9.48
CA ASN A 71 -0.93 -7.77 -10.46
C ASN A 71 0.01 -8.86 -10.99
N SER A 72 1.32 -8.62 -10.90
CA SER A 72 2.35 -9.61 -11.24
C SER A 72 2.78 -10.47 -10.04
N ASN A 73 2.08 -10.39 -8.90
CA ASN A 73 2.42 -11.05 -7.63
C ASN A 73 3.84 -10.76 -7.09
N LYS A 74 4.44 -9.64 -7.49
CA LYS A 74 5.77 -9.19 -7.02
C LYS A 74 5.63 -8.32 -5.77
N TRP A 75 5.13 -8.92 -4.69
CA TRP A 75 4.82 -8.21 -3.44
C TRP A 75 6.05 -7.67 -2.71
N ASP A 76 7.20 -8.30 -2.87
CA ASP A 76 8.50 -7.83 -2.37
C ASP A 76 8.85 -6.43 -2.91
N ILE A 77 8.59 -6.19 -4.20
CA ILE A 77 8.78 -4.87 -4.82
C ILE A 77 7.78 -3.85 -4.25
N VAL A 78 6.51 -4.25 -4.11
CA VAL A 78 5.48 -3.37 -3.54
C VAL A 78 5.83 -3.00 -2.10
N GLU A 79 6.19 -3.98 -1.26
CA GLU A 79 6.56 -3.76 0.12
C GLU A 79 7.81 -2.86 0.25
N SER A 80 8.85 -3.10 -0.55
CA SER A 80 10.06 -2.27 -0.51
C SER A 80 9.83 -0.83 -0.97
N LEU A 81 8.86 -0.59 -1.87
CA LEU A 81 8.53 0.75 -2.32
C LEU A 81 7.72 1.52 -1.27
N PHE A 82 6.68 0.87 -0.74
CA PHE A 82 5.71 1.52 0.14
C PHE A 82 6.09 1.46 1.61
N THR A 83 7.10 0.66 1.97
CA THR A 83 7.58 0.56 3.34
C THR A 83 9.08 0.79 3.43
N LYS A 84 9.49 1.52 4.47
CA LYS A 84 10.91 1.68 4.84
C LYS A 84 11.11 1.28 6.28
N LYS A 85 12.07 0.39 6.51
CA LYS A 85 12.54 0.06 7.86
C LYS A 85 13.66 1.02 8.23
N ASP A 86 13.54 1.66 9.38
CA ASP A 86 14.69 2.36 9.97
C ASP A 86 15.67 1.37 10.62
N TRP A 87 16.80 1.88 11.10
CA TRP A 87 17.84 1.09 11.76
C TRP A 87 17.38 0.42 13.06
N LEU A 88 16.27 0.88 13.66
CA LEU A 88 15.63 0.27 14.84
C LEU A 88 14.58 -0.78 14.44
N GLY A 89 14.44 -1.08 13.15
CA GLY A 89 13.46 -2.02 12.61
C GLY A 89 12.04 -1.45 12.55
N ARG A 90 11.82 -0.16 12.83
CA ARG A 90 10.51 0.46 12.75
C ARG A 90 10.11 0.63 11.30
N THR A 91 8.94 0.11 10.94
CA THR A 91 8.41 0.22 9.59
C THR A 91 7.62 1.53 9.44
N THR A 92 7.97 2.31 8.42
CA THR A 92 7.25 3.53 7.99
C THR A 92 6.59 3.27 6.65
N VAL A 93 5.41 3.84 6.43
CA VAL A 93 4.74 3.78 5.13
C VAL A 93 5.05 5.07 4.41
N SER A 94 5.54 4.97 3.18
CA SER A 94 5.88 6.09 2.33
C SER A 94 5.07 5.96 1.04
N SER A 95 4.09 6.83 0.84
CA SER A 95 3.20 6.82 -0.32
C SER A 95 2.72 8.23 -0.60
N HIS A 96 2.67 8.60 -1.88
CA HIS A 96 1.99 9.80 -2.35
C HIS A 96 0.50 9.55 -2.62
N ILE A 97 0.08 8.28 -2.68
CA ILE A 97 -1.34 7.89 -2.76
C ILE A 97 -2.00 8.16 -1.40
N PRO A 98 -3.15 8.87 -1.35
CA PRO A 98 -3.91 9.06 -0.12
C PRO A 98 -4.21 7.74 0.58
N MET A 99 -4.07 7.71 1.92
CA MET A 99 -4.06 6.46 2.69
C MET A 99 -5.31 5.59 2.48
N GLU A 100 -6.51 6.17 2.47
CA GLU A 100 -7.74 5.41 2.24
C GLU A 100 -7.82 4.83 0.81
N THR A 101 -7.35 5.58 -0.19
CA THR A 101 -7.23 5.12 -1.58
C THR A 101 -6.20 3.99 -1.72
N LEU A 102 -5.06 4.12 -1.04
CA LEU A 102 -4.02 3.09 -1.00
C LEU A 102 -4.56 1.79 -0.38
N LEU A 103 -5.24 1.88 0.76
CA LEU A 103 -5.84 0.73 1.43
C LEU A 103 -6.90 0.04 0.57
N TRP A 104 -7.78 0.83 -0.07
CA TRP A 104 -8.76 0.29 -1.00
C TRP A 104 -8.06 -0.48 -2.12
N ARG A 105 -7.06 0.12 -2.76
CA ARG A 105 -6.40 -0.50 -3.90
C ARG A 105 -5.60 -1.73 -3.51
N LEU A 106 -4.88 -1.70 -2.38
CA LEU A 106 -4.19 -2.87 -1.82
C LEU A 106 -5.17 -4.01 -1.52
N SER A 107 -6.34 -3.69 -0.97
CA SER A 107 -7.38 -4.70 -0.72
C SER A 107 -7.93 -5.31 -2.01
N GLU A 108 -8.17 -4.52 -3.05
CA GLU A 108 -8.60 -5.03 -4.37
C GLU A 108 -7.54 -5.92 -5.01
N LEU A 109 -6.27 -5.55 -4.86
CA LEU A 109 -5.13 -6.31 -5.35
C LEU A 109 -4.80 -7.53 -4.48
N SER A 110 -5.61 -7.84 -3.46
CA SER A 110 -5.42 -8.98 -2.55
C SER A 110 -4.09 -8.95 -1.77
N ALA A 111 -3.67 -7.75 -1.35
CA ALA A 111 -2.51 -7.60 -0.47
C ALA A 111 -2.70 -8.35 0.86
N SER A 112 -1.58 -8.73 1.48
CA SER A 112 -1.59 -9.42 2.76
C SER A 112 -2.24 -8.56 3.86
N LYS A 113 -2.87 -9.22 4.84
CA LYS A 113 -3.41 -8.53 6.03
C LYS A 113 -2.33 -7.77 6.79
N GLN A 114 -1.09 -8.24 6.76
CA GLN A 114 0.07 -7.57 7.35
C GLN A 114 0.39 -6.24 6.67
N MET A 115 0.35 -6.20 5.33
CA MET A 115 0.58 -4.97 4.57
C MET A 115 -0.53 -3.94 4.86
N LEU A 116 -1.80 -4.37 4.83
CA LEU A 116 -2.93 -3.52 5.20
C LEU A 116 -2.82 -3.02 6.66
N ALA A 117 -2.42 -3.89 7.60
CA ALA A 117 -2.21 -3.50 9.00
C ALA A 117 -1.10 -2.45 9.15
N THR A 118 -0.03 -2.56 8.37
CA THR A 118 1.09 -1.61 8.35
C THR A 118 0.61 -0.22 7.91
N CYS A 119 -0.24 -0.15 6.88
CA CYS A 119 -0.88 1.09 6.43
C CYS A 119 -1.86 1.66 7.47
N LEU A 120 -2.78 0.84 7.99
CA LEU A 120 -3.77 1.25 8.98
C LEU A 120 -3.13 1.83 10.25
N ASN A 121 -2.02 1.25 10.70
CA ASN A 121 -1.31 1.71 11.89
C ASN A 121 -0.68 3.12 11.76
N LYS A 122 -0.65 3.70 10.56
CA LYS A 122 -0.23 5.09 10.32
C LYS A 122 -1.37 6.11 10.43
N ILE A 123 -2.63 5.67 10.43
CA ILE A 123 -3.79 6.55 10.54
C ILE A 123 -3.88 7.07 11.97
N GLN A 124 -3.67 8.36 12.19
CA GLN A 124 -3.61 8.93 13.54
C GLN A 124 -4.96 8.94 14.25
N ASN A 125 -6.03 9.27 13.52
CA ASN A 125 -7.38 9.23 14.05
C ASN A 125 -7.78 7.77 14.32
N SER A 126 -8.07 7.45 15.58
CA SER A 126 -8.41 6.08 15.99
C SER A 126 -9.77 5.60 15.46
N GLU A 127 -10.73 6.51 15.26
CA GLU A 127 -12.04 6.20 14.71
C GLU A 127 -11.94 5.83 13.22
N ASP A 128 -11.21 6.61 12.43
CA ASP A 128 -10.92 6.27 11.02
C ASP A 128 -10.15 4.97 10.91
N ARG A 129 -9.17 4.76 11.79
CA ARG A 129 -8.40 3.51 11.83
C ARG A 129 -9.31 2.31 12.10
N LEU A 130 -10.22 2.41 13.07
CA LEU A 130 -11.18 1.35 13.39
C LEU A 130 -12.14 1.09 12.23
N ARG A 131 -12.75 2.15 11.68
CA ARG A 131 -13.67 2.08 10.53
C ARG A 131 -13.03 1.34 9.36
N LEU A 132 -11.80 1.72 8.99
CA LEU A 132 -11.09 1.12 7.86
C LEU A 132 -10.59 -0.29 8.17
N ALA A 133 -10.10 -0.56 9.39
CA ALA A 133 -9.68 -1.89 9.79
C ALA A 133 -10.85 -2.88 9.78
N GLN A 134 -12.05 -2.47 10.21
CA GLN A 134 -13.26 -3.27 10.11
C GLN A 134 -13.68 -3.48 8.66
N LYS A 135 -13.72 -2.41 7.84
CA LYS A 135 -14.05 -2.45 6.41
C LYS A 135 -13.19 -3.47 5.65
N TYR A 136 -11.89 -3.50 5.91
CA TYR A 136 -10.95 -4.41 5.24
C TYR A 136 -10.67 -5.70 6.02
N LYS A 137 -11.43 -5.98 7.10
CA LYS A 137 -11.31 -7.18 7.94
C LYS A 137 -9.87 -7.42 8.41
N VAL A 138 -9.23 -6.38 8.94
CA VAL A 138 -7.90 -6.45 9.56
C VAL A 138 -8.10 -6.47 11.09
N HIS A 139 -8.52 -7.63 11.58
CA HIS A 139 -8.99 -7.82 12.95
C HIS A 139 -7.95 -7.47 14.02
N SER A 140 -6.68 -7.79 13.79
CA SER A 140 -5.57 -7.47 14.69
C SER A 140 -5.51 -5.97 15.01
N VAL A 141 -5.66 -5.11 14.00
CA VAL A 141 -5.66 -3.65 14.19
C VAL A 141 -6.88 -3.17 14.97
N VAL A 142 -8.06 -3.79 14.75
CA VAL A 142 -9.27 -3.46 15.52
C VAL A 142 -9.04 -3.77 17.01
N ILE A 143 -8.58 -4.99 17.31
CA ILE A 143 -8.32 -5.47 18.66
C ILE A 143 -7.29 -4.59 19.37
N GLU A 144 -6.15 -4.32 18.72
CA GLU A 144 -5.10 -3.45 19.27
C GLU A 144 -5.59 -2.02 19.51
N THR A 145 -6.43 -1.49 18.64
CA THR A 145 -6.91 -0.10 18.76
C THR A 145 -7.90 0.03 19.92
N LEU A 146 -8.84 -0.91 20.06
CA LEU A 146 -9.78 -0.94 21.19
C LEU A 146 -9.07 -1.18 22.53
N ALA A 147 -8.06 -2.06 22.55
CA ALA A 147 -7.20 -2.28 23.71
C ALA A 147 -6.45 -1.00 24.12
N LYS A 148 -5.85 -0.28 23.16
CA LYS A 148 -5.19 1.03 23.40
C LYS A 148 -6.16 2.09 23.91
N GLN A 149 -7.41 2.08 23.44
CA GLN A 149 -8.47 2.96 23.93
C GLN A 149 -8.99 2.56 25.33
N LYS A 150 -8.64 1.36 25.80
CA LYS A 150 -9.08 0.75 27.06
C LYS A 150 -10.60 0.54 27.12
N ASP A 151 -11.22 0.31 25.96
CA ASP A 151 -12.66 0.11 25.84
C ASP A 151 -13.01 -1.38 25.85
N ARG A 152 -13.24 -1.91 27.05
CA ARG A 152 -13.55 -3.32 27.28
C ARG A 152 -14.88 -3.72 26.65
N LEU A 153 -15.87 -2.83 26.71
CA LEU A 153 -17.21 -3.09 26.20
C LEU A 153 -17.19 -3.18 24.67
N ALA A 154 -16.54 -2.23 23.99
CA ALA A 154 -16.40 -2.26 22.54
C ALA A 154 -15.63 -3.50 22.08
N LEU A 155 -14.56 -3.90 22.79
CA LEU A 155 -13.80 -5.11 22.44
C LEU A 155 -14.62 -6.39 22.64
N THR A 156 -15.42 -6.45 23.70
CA THR A 156 -16.36 -7.56 23.96
C THR A 156 -17.44 -7.63 22.88
N ASN A 157 -17.99 -6.48 22.48
CA ASN A 157 -18.96 -6.40 21.40
C ASN A 157 -18.35 -6.84 20.06
N TYR A 158 -17.11 -6.42 19.79
CA TYR A 158 -16.40 -6.83 18.59
C TYR A 158 -16.17 -8.34 18.55
N LYS A 159 -15.78 -8.95 19.68
CA LYS A 159 -15.64 -10.41 19.80
C LYS A 159 -16.89 -11.16 19.35
N MET A 160 -18.08 -10.66 19.68
CA MET A 160 -19.36 -11.29 19.29
C MET A 160 -19.61 -11.30 17.78
N THR A 161 -18.88 -10.46 17.02
CA THR A 161 -18.94 -10.43 15.54
C THR A 161 -17.95 -11.38 14.88
N LEU A 162 -17.01 -11.94 15.63
CA LEU A 162 -15.99 -12.86 15.13
C LEU A 162 -16.52 -14.29 15.11
N ASN A 163 -15.99 -15.10 14.19
CA ASN A 163 -16.31 -16.52 14.14
C ASN A 163 -15.79 -17.20 15.43
N PRO A 164 -16.64 -17.92 16.19
CA PRO A 164 -16.18 -18.66 17.35
C PRO A 164 -15.00 -19.57 17.00
N GLN A 165 -14.00 -19.63 17.89
CA GLN A 165 -12.78 -20.44 17.73
C GLN A 165 -11.85 -20.02 16.58
N SER A 166 -12.08 -18.88 15.92
CA SER A 166 -11.07 -18.34 14.99
C SER A 166 -9.85 -17.78 15.75
N GLU A 167 -8.73 -17.59 15.05
CA GLU A 167 -7.52 -16.99 15.63
C GLU A 167 -7.81 -15.60 16.22
N GLU A 168 -8.64 -14.81 15.55
CA GLU A 168 -9.03 -13.47 15.97
C GLU A 168 -9.92 -13.49 17.20
N TYR A 169 -10.78 -14.51 17.32
CA TYR A 169 -11.58 -14.73 18.52
C TYR A 169 -10.68 -15.01 19.73
N PHE A 170 -9.70 -15.89 19.57
CA PHE A 170 -8.73 -16.19 20.65
C PHE A 170 -7.83 -15.00 20.96
N LEU A 171 -7.39 -14.25 19.95
CA LEU A 171 -6.62 -13.02 20.15
C LEU A 171 -7.43 -12.00 20.97
N THR A 172 -8.71 -11.84 20.65
CA THR A 172 -9.61 -10.95 21.40
C THR A 172 -9.79 -11.41 22.84
N GLU A 173 -10.02 -12.71 23.06
CA GLU A 173 -10.11 -13.29 24.41
C GLU A 173 -8.85 -13.07 25.23
N ASN A 174 -7.69 -13.35 24.65
CA ASN A 174 -6.41 -13.16 25.32
C ASN A 174 -6.19 -11.68 25.67
N THR A 175 -6.54 -10.78 24.75
CA THR A 175 -6.45 -9.34 24.99
C THR A 175 -7.39 -8.89 26.11
N LEU A 176 -8.63 -9.40 26.16
CA LEU A 176 -9.59 -9.09 27.24
C LEU A 176 -9.12 -9.59 28.62
N ARG A 177 -8.30 -10.65 28.66
CA ARG A 177 -7.75 -11.25 29.89
C ARG A 177 -6.40 -10.65 30.29
N ASP A 178 -5.82 -9.77 29.48
CA ASP A 178 -4.55 -9.14 29.77
C ASP A 178 -4.64 -8.21 30.99
N ALA A 179 -4.03 -8.62 32.09
CA ALA A 179 -4.02 -7.88 33.35
C ALA A 179 -3.22 -6.57 33.30
N SER A 180 -2.39 -6.36 32.27
CA SER A 180 -1.65 -5.11 32.08
C SER A 180 -2.55 -3.97 31.58
N ILE A 181 -3.69 -4.30 30.98
CA ILE A 181 -4.63 -3.30 30.45
C ILE A 181 -5.57 -2.83 31.57
N LYS A 182 -5.41 -1.57 31.97
CA LYS A 182 -6.34 -0.88 32.88
C LYS A 182 -7.58 -0.41 32.12
N TRP A 183 -8.58 -1.26 32.01
CA TRP A 183 -9.86 -0.97 31.35
C TRP A 183 -10.57 0.25 31.97
N LYS A 184 -11.21 1.07 31.15
CA LYS A 184 -12.00 2.23 31.62
C LYS A 184 -13.36 1.85 32.19
N ASN A 185 -13.86 0.69 31.79
CA ASN A 185 -15.18 0.14 32.11
C ASN A 185 -15.02 -1.29 32.64
#